data_AF-A0A840J8G6-F1
#
_entry.id   AF-A0A840J8G6-F1
#
_cell.length_a   1.000
_cell.length_b   1.000
_cell.length_c   1.000
_cell.angle_alpha   90.00
_cell.angle_beta   90.00
_cell.angle_gamma   90.00
#
_symmetry.space_group_name_H-M   'P 1'
#
loop_
_entity.id
_entity.type
_entity.pdbx_description
1 polymer ?
#
loop_
_entity_poly.entity_id
_entity_poly.type
_entity_poly.pdbx_seq_one_letter_code
_entity_poly.pdbx_strand_id
1 'polypeptide(L)'
;MFTAPHEFPDDAENDETAAIDPVLFDNTASYVMWVYAARTRCFPAGLAELAGPGLRSLVLERIEGWHPAFSRLVADSPDATVSLLPIRTSVPVGAWETGPVTLLGDAAHSMTPFRGIGANVALRDAQLLSRALAGGGDVRAAVADYERRMREYGYRAVRASARSADRFVTESRFHRGLTRGGFAAMGRVSELRRRFAGTPG
;
A
#
# COMPACT_ATOMS: atom_id res chain seq x y z
N MET A 1 1.24 -6.00 -3.54
CA MET A 1 2.09 -7.09 -4.03
C MET A 1 2.22 -8.16 -2.95
N PHE A 2 1.51 -9.27 -3.12
CA PHE A 2 1.92 -10.60 -2.66
C PHE A 2 1.64 -11.55 -3.82
N THR A 3 2.58 -12.44 -4.09
CA THR A 3 2.41 -13.55 -5.03
C THR A 3 2.25 -14.82 -4.19
N ALA A 4 1.11 -15.49 -4.35
CA ALA A 4 0.94 -16.87 -3.94
C ALA A 4 0.55 -17.63 -5.22
N PRO A 5 1.50 -18.31 -5.91
CA PRO A 5 1.12 -19.15 -7.02
C PRO A 5 0.38 -20.35 -6.43
N HIS A 6 -0.89 -20.51 -6.81
CA HIS A 6 -1.64 -21.71 -6.53
C HIS A 6 -2.44 -22.05 -7.79
N GLU A 7 -2.11 -23.19 -8.40
CA GLU A 7 -2.96 -23.82 -9.41
C GLU A 7 -4.22 -24.30 -8.68
N PHE A 8 -5.39 -23.85 -9.13
CA PHE A 8 -6.68 -24.45 -8.80
C PHE A 8 -7.21 -25.18 -10.05
N PRO A 9 -7.98 -26.28 -9.88
CA PRO A 9 -8.68 -26.93 -10.98
C PRO A 9 -9.67 -25.96 -11.66
N ASP A 10 -9.93 -26.19 -12.95
CA ASP A 10 -10.59 -25.33 -13.95
C ASP A 10 -12.03 -24.82 -13.64
N ASP A 11 -12.54 -24.99 -12.42
CA ASP A 11 -13.96 -24.82 -12.11
C ASP A 11 -14.27 -24.02 -10.83
N ALA A 12 -13.30 -23.26 -10.31
CA ALA A 12 -13.58 -22.23 -9.31
C ALA A 12 -14.04 -20.92 -9.98
N GLU A 13 -15.37 -20.71 -10.07
CA GLU A 13 -15.94 -19.39 -10.37
C GLU A 13 -15.45 -18.38 -9.34
N ASN A 14 -14.58 -17.48 -9.78
CA ASN A 14 -13.93 -16.48 -8.95
C ASN A 14 -14.85 -15.26 -8.80
N ASP A 15 -15.38 -15.12 -7.59
CA ASP A 15 -16.22 -14.06 -7.06
C ASP A 15 -15.71 -12.64 -7.41
N GLU A 16 -16.60 -11.87 -8.05
CA GLU A 16 -16.76 -10.41 -8.38
C GLU A 16 -15.55 -9.44 -8.43
N THR A 17 -14.35 -9.84 -8.04
CA THR A 17 -13.11 -9.04 -8.14
C THR A 17 -12.54 -9.03 -9.56
N ALA A 18 -12.94 -9.99 -10.39
CA ALA A 18 -12.60 -10.07 -11.82
C ALA A 18 -13.41 -9.07 -12.69
N ALA A 19 -14.36 -8.35 -12.10
CA ALA A 19 -15.14 -7.31 -12.79
C ALA A 19 -14.44 -5.94 -12.84
N ILE A 20 -13.14 -5.86 -12.50
CA ILE A 20 -12.32 -4.74 -12.94
C ILE A 20 -12.11 -4.95 -14.43
N ASP A 21 -12.70 -4.07 -15.24
CA ASP A 21 -12.60 -4.08 -16.71
C ASP A 21 -11.17 -4.49 -17.12
N PRO A 22 -10.99 -5.61 -17.86
CA PRO A 22 -9.67 -6.07 -18.26
C PRO A 22 -8.88 -5.03 -19.08
N VAL A 23 -9.53 -3.98 -19.57
CA VAL A 23 -8.91 -2.83 -20.23
C VAL A 23 -8.15 -1.91 -19.25
N LEU A 24 -8.49 -1.90 -17.96
CA LEU A 24 -7.94 -0.95 -16.98
C LEU A 24 -6.62 -1.41 -16.31
N PHE A 25 -6.35 -2.72 -16.24
CA PHE A 25 -5.11 -3.22 -15.63
C PHE A 25 -4.74 -4.64 -16.11
N ASP A 26 -4.06 -4.75 -17.26
CA ASP A 26 -3.42 -5.99 -17.68
C ASP A 26 -2.12 -6.21 -16.89
N ASN A 27 -2.15 -7.18 -15.97
CA ASN A 27 -0.99 -7.54 -15.15
C ASN A 27 -0.12 -8.65 -15.78
N THR A 28 -0.44 -9.10 -17.00
CA THR A 28 0.32 -10.09 -17.77
C THR A 28 1.40 -9.44 -18.64
N ALA A 29 1.21 -8.17 -19.00
CA ALA A 29 2.19 -7.35 -19.69
C ALA A 29 3.11 -6.58 -18.73
N SER A 30 4.27 -6.15 -19.24
CA SER A 30 5.13 -5.24 -18.49
C SER A 30 4.49 -3.85 -18.39
N TYR A 31 4.40 -3.33 -17.17
CA TYR A 31 3.84 -2.00 -16.91
C TYR A 31 4.75 -1.18 -15.99
N VAL A 32 4.56 0.14 -16.03
CA VAL A 32 5.13 1.07 -15.05
C VAL A 32 3.97 1.78 -14.37
N MET A 33 3.95 1.72 -13.04
CA MET A 33 2.99 2.45 -12.21
C MET A 33 3.71 3.62 -11.55
N TRP A 34 3.04 4.76 -11.48
CA TRP A 34 3.46 5.89 -10.66
C TRP A 34 2.37 6.22 -9.64
N VAL A 35 2.81 6.72 -8.48
CA VAL A 35 1.92 7.19 -7.42
C VAL A 35 2.45 8.51 -6.91
N TYR A 36 1.60 9.54 -6.95
CA TYR A 36 1.86 10.81 -6.29
C TYR A 36 1.03 10.88 -5.01
N ALA A 37 1.69 10.91 -3.85
CA ALA A 37 1.01 10.96 -2.55
C ALA A 37 1.50 12.15 -1.73
N ALA A 38 0.54 12.93 -1.23
CA ALA A 38 0.75 14.07 -0.35
C ALA A 38 -0.38 14.14 0.67
N ARG A 39 -0.24 15.01 1.68
CA ARG A 39 -1.36 15.28 2.61
C ARG A 39 -2.50 15.97 1.87
N THR A 40 -3.75 15.70 2.26
CA THR A 40 -4.95 16.30 1.66
C THR A 40 -4.87 17.82 1.57
N ARG A 41 -4.31 18.49 2.60
CA ARG A 41 -4.11 19.95 2.63
C ARG A 41 -3.16 20.51 1.55
N CYS A 42 -2.41 19.65 0.85
CA CYS A 42 -1.51 20.04 -0.24
C CYS A 42 -2.20 20.02 -1.61
N PHE A 43 -3.46 19.57 -1.68
CA PHE A 43 -4.26 19.53 -2.89
C PHE A 43 -5.32 20.64 -2.91
N PRO A 44 -5.75 21.10 -4.09
CA PRO A 44 -6.86 22.03 -4.21
C PRO A 44 -8.19 21.41 -3.73
N ALA A 45 -9.17 22.27 -3.43
CA ALA A 45 -10.54 21.83 -3.24
C ALA A 45 -11.10 21.19 -4.52
N GLY A 46 -12.10 20.32 -4.40
CA GLY A 46 -12.70 19.64 -5.56
C GLY A 46 -11.83 18.53 -6.16
N LEU A 47 -10.78 18.05 -5.48
CA LEU A 47 -9.92 16.96 -5.97
C LEU A 47 -10.72 15.72 -6.40
N ALA A 48 -11.80 15.40 -5.68
CA ALA A 48 -12.66 14.26 -5.97
C ALA A 48 -13.51 14.41 -7.24
N GLU A 49 -13.63 15.62 -7.78
CA GLU A 49 -14.39 15.93 -8.99
C GLU A 49 -13.51 15.86 -10.25
N LEU A 50 -12.18 15.77 -10.08
CA LEU A 50 -11.24 15.70 -11.20
C LEU A 50 -11.20 14.28 -11.78
N ALA A 51 -11.40 14.20 -13.09
CA ALA A 51 -11.13 12.99 -13.88
C ALA A 51 -9.63 12.88 -14.24
N GLY A 52 -9.24 11.77 -14.88
CA GLY A 52 -7.85 11.45 -15.22
C GLY A 52 -7.03 12.59 -15.83
N PRO A 53 -7.51 13.35 -16.83
CA PRO A 53 -6.78 14.50 -17.38
C PRO A 53 -6.50 15.59 -16.35
N GLY A 54 -7.51 15.94 -15.52
CA GLY A 54 -7.37 16.96 -14.48
C GLY A 54 -6.39 16.53 -13.38
N LEU A 55 -6.45 15.26 -12.98
CA LEU A 55 -5.51 14.67 -12.03
C LEU A 55 -4.08 14.63 -12.59
N ARG A 56 -3.91 14.28 -13.88
CA ARG A 56 -2.61 14.29 -14.55
C ARG A 56 -2.00 15.69 -14.58
N SER A 57 -2.77 16.70 -15.00
CA SER A 57 -2.33 18.10 -15.02
C SER A 57 -1.92 18.59 -13.63
N LEU A 58 -2.69 18.26 -12.59
CA LEU A 58 -2.36 18.59 -11.21
C LEU A 58 -1.02 17.97 -10.77
N VAL A 59 -0.78 16.69 -11.11
CA VAL A 59 0.48 16.03 -10.77
C VAL A 59 1.65 16.65 -11.53
N LEU A 60 1.49 16.96 -12.82
CA LEU A 60 2.51 17.62 -13.64
C LEU A 60 2.93 18.98 -13.06
N GLU A 61 1.97 19.79 -12.59
CA GLU A 61 2.25 21.05 -11.88
C GLU A 61 3.06 20.79 -10.59
N ARG A 62 2.69 19.76 -9.84
CA ARG A 62 3.34 19.45 -8.55
C ARG A 62 4.76 18.89 -8.67
N ILE A 63 5.10 18.31 -9.81
CA ILE A 63 6.44 17.78 -10.09
C ILE A 63 7.25 18.71 -11.00
N GLU A 64 6.83 19.97 -11.16
CA GLU A 64 7.61 20.96 -11.90
C GLU A 64 9.04 21.05 -11.33
N GLY A 65 10.04 21.00 -12.21
CA GLY A 65 11.46 21.00 -11.85
C GLY A 65 12.03 19.66 -11.38
N TRP A 66 11.24 18.58 -11.38
CA TRP A 66 11.78 17.22 -11.22
C TRP A 66 12.49 16.77 -12.50
N HIS A 67 13.22 15.65 -12.43
CA HIS A 67 13.91 15.12 -13.60
C HIS A 67 12.91 14.85 -14.75
N PRO A 68 13.21 15.22 -16.01
CA PRO A 68 12.26 15.15 -17.12
C PRO A 68 11.61 13.78 -17.36
N ALA A 69 12.31 12.69 -16.98
CA ALA A 69 11.77 11.34 -17.06
C ALA A 69 10.48 11.14 -16.24
N PHE A 70 10.34 11.80 -15.09
CA PHE A 70 9.10 11.71 -14.29
C PHE A 70 7.95 12.47 -14.94
N SER A 71 8.21 13.67 -15.46
CA SER A 71 7.22 14.43 -16.21
C SER A 71 6.73 13.66 -17.43
N ARG A 72 7.64 13.01 -18.17
CA ARG A 72 7.30 12.17 -19.32
C ARG A 72 6.44 10.97 -18.92
N LEU A 73 6.83 10.26 -17.86
CA LEU A 73 6.06 9.11 -17.34
C LEU A 73 4.60 9.50 -17.01
N VAL A 74 4.41 10.65 -16.37
CA VAL A 74 3.07 11.14 -16.02
C VAL A 74 2.32 11.66 -17.25
N ALA A 75 2.99 12.41 -18.13
CA ALA A 75 2.37 12.98 -19.34
C ALA A 75 1.90 11.91 -20.33
N ASP A 76 2.70 10.85 -20.52
CA ASP A 76 2.43 9.77 -21.47
C ASP A 76 1.41 8.74 -20.93
N SER A 77 0.91 8.92 -19.70
CA SER A 77 -0.09 8.01 -19.10
C SER A 77 -1.46 8.19 -19.77
N PRO A 78 -2.13 7.10 -20.22
CA PRO A 78 -3.48 7.17 -20.77
C PRO A 78 -4.49 7.75 -19.76
N ASP A 79 -5.44 8.56 -20.23
CA ASP A 79 -6.37 9.27 -19.35
C ASP A 79 -7.18 8.31 -18.45
N ALA A 80 -7.56 7.15 -18.97
CA ALA A 80 -8.33 6.14 -18.25
C ALA A 80 -7.57 5.49 -17.09
N THR A 81 -6.23 5.53 -17.08
CA THR A 81 -5.41 4.86 -16.06
C THR A 81 -5.01 5.78 -14.91
N VAL A 82 -5.37 7.07 -14.96
CA VAL A 82 -5.09 8.05 -13.91
C VAL A 82 -6.32 8.21 -13.03
N SER A 83 -6.22 7.71 -11.80
CA SER A 83 -7.32 7.72 -10.83
C SER A 83 -6.90 8.29 -9.47
N LEU A 84 -7.86 8.91 -8.78
CA LEU A 84 -7.67 9.37 -7.41
C LEU A 84 -8.00 8.23 -6.44
N LEU A 85 -7.05 7.86 -5.58
CA LEU A 85 -7.27 6.89 -4.51
C LEU A 85 -7.11 7.55 -3.13
N PRO A 86 -8.22 7.87 -2.43
CA PRO A 86 -8.15 8.39 -1.07
C PRO A 86 -7.63 7.32 -0.10
N ILE A 87 -6.46 7.55 0.49
CA ILE A 87 -5.89 6.62 1.48
C ILE A 87 -6.59 6.84 2.83
N ARG A 88 -7.24 5.78 3.33
CA ARG A 88 -7.85 5.73 4.66
C ARG A 88 -7.22 4.63 5.51
N THR A 89 -7.40 4.71 6.81
CA THR A 89 -6.92 3.70 7.77
C THR A 89 -7.97 3.52 8.85
N SER A 90 -8.07 2.30 9.38
CA SER A 90 -8.92 2.00 10.54
C SER A 90 -8.40 2.71 11.80
N VAL A 91 -9.32 2.94 12.74
CA VAL A 91 -9.01 3.37 14.11
C VAL A 91 -9.12 2.14 15.01
N PRO A 92 -8.17 1.90 15.93
CA PRO A 92 -8.30 0.81 16.90
C PRO A 92 -9.61 0.89 17.68
N VAL A 93 -10.41 -0.17 17.64
CA VAL A 93 -11.64 -0.28 18.44
C VAL A 93 -11.42 -1.13 19.69
N GLY A 94 -12.31 -0.98 20.67
CA GLY A 94 -12.30 -1.78 21.89
C GLY A 94 -12.65 -3.26 21.63
N ALA A 95 -12.63 -4.07 22.69
CA ALA A 95 -13.19 -5.41 22.62
C ALA A 95 -14.70 -5.34 22.38
N TRP A 96 -15.22 -6.31 21.64
CA TRP A 96 -16.65 -6.51 21.39
C TRP A 96 -17.10 -7.85 21.97
N GLU A 97 -18.42 -8.03 22.08
CA GLU A 97 -18.98 -9.33 22.49
C GLU A 97 -18.75 -10.37 21.40
N THR A 98 -18.11 -11.48 21.76
CA THR A 98 -17.88 -12.58 20.82
C THR A 98 -19.19 -13.29 20.49
N GLY A 99 -19.51 -13.39 19.20
CA GLY A 99 -20.68 -14.07 18.68
C GLY A 99 -20.33 -15.13 17.63
N PRO A 100 -21.31 -15.59 16.84
CA PRO A 100 -21.08 -16.51 15.71
C PRO A 100 -20.40 -15.82 14.51
N VAL A 101 -20.25 -14.49 14.55
CA VAL A 101 -19.64 -13.68 13.49
C VAL A 101 -18.44 -12.94 14.06
N THR A 102 -17.31 -12.99 13.34
CA THR A 102 -16.09 -12.23 13.65
C THR A 102 -15.54 -11.59 12.38
N LEU A 103 -14.60 -10.66 12.54
CA LEU A 103 -13.90 -9.96 11.46
C LEU A 103 -12.49 -10.52 11.26
N LEU A 104 -11.93 -10.33 10.06
CA LEU A 104 -10.51 -10.60 9.74
C LEU A 104 -10.03 -9.65 8.63
N GLY A 105 -8.71 -9.52 8.46
CA GLY A 105 -8.11 -8.75 7.37
C GLY A 105 -8.48 -7.26 7.40
N ASP A 106 -8.77 -6.69 6.23
CA ASP A 106 -9.09 -5.27 6.11
C ASP A 106 -10.44 -4.91 6.75
N ALA A 107 -11.37 -5.86 6.89
CA ALA A 107 -12.62 -5.65 7.62
C ALA A 107 -12.37 -5.38 9.11
N ALA A 108 -11.33 -5.99 9.69
CA ALA A 108 -10.95 -5.78 11.09
C ALA A 108 -9.95 -4.62 11.27
N HIS A 109 -8.99 -4.49 10.35
CA HIS A 109 -7.89 -3.53 10.49
C HIS A 109 -7.33 -3.04 9.16
N SER A 110 -8.17 -2.36 8.35
CA SER A 110 -7.69 -1.65 7.17
C SER A 110 -6.51 -0.72 7.49
N MET A 111 -5.43 -0.82 6.72
CA MET A 111 -4.16 -0.11 6.94
C MET A 111 -3.74 0.70 5.72
N THR A 112 -3.00 1.77 5.94
CA THR A 112 -2.35 2.49 4.84
C THR A 112 -1.34 1.58 4.10
N PRO A 113 -1.18 1.70 2.77
CA PRO A 113 -0.34 0.81 1.97
C PRO A 113 1.17 1.01 2.17
N PHE A 114 1.60 2.08 2.86
CA PHE A 114 3.00 2.51 2.97
C PHE A 114 3.96 1.54 3.68
N ARG A 115 3.45 0.43 4.27
CA ARG A 115 4.29 -0.66 4.79
C ARG A 115 4.13 -1.98 4.04
N GLY A 116 3.13 -2.11 3.17
CA GLY A 116 2.84 -3.36 2.45
C GLY A 116 2.49 -4.55 3.34
N ILE A 117 2.03 -4.34 4.58
CA ILE A 117 1.80 -5.43 5.55
C ILE A 117 0.35 -5.92 5.63
N GLY A 118 -0.62 -5.25 5.00
CA GLY A 118 -2.04 -5.55 5.14
C GLY A 118 -2.36 -7.01 4.80
N ALA A 119 -1.92 -7.49 3.63
CA ALA A 119 -2.17 -8.87 3.22
C ALA A 119 -1.48 -9.91 4.13
N ASN A 120 -0.26 -9.65 4.60
CA ASN A 120 0.40 -10.53 5.59
C ASN A 120 -0.40 -10.62 6.89
N VAL A 121 -1.01 -9.51 7.34
CA VAL A 121 -1.86 -9.50 8.53
C VAL A 121 -3.15 -10.28 8.26
N ALA A 122 -3.78 -10.11 7.10
CA ALA A 122 -4.96 -10.88 6.71
C ALA A 122 -4.68 -12.40 6.62
N LEU A 123 -3.54 -12.79 6.04
CA LEU A 123 -3.12 -14.20 5.98
C LEU A 123 -2.86 -14.78 7.39
N ARG A 124 -2.26 -13.98 8.28
CA ARG A 124 -2.09 -14.35 9.68
C ARG A 124 -3.44 -14.51 10.39
N ASP A 125 -4.39 -13.62 10.13
CA ASP A 125 -5.74 -13.70 10.68
C ASP A 125 -6.43 -15.01 10.24
N ALA A 126 -6.40 -15.30 8.94
CA ALA A 126 -6.95 -16.53 8.37
C ALA A 126 -6.32 -17.77 9.01
N GLN A 127 -4.99 -17.84 9.07
CA GLN A 127 -4.29 -18.97 9.70
C GLN A 127 -4.69 -19.14 11.17
N LEU A 128 -4.78 -18.04 11.93
CA LEU A 128 -5.10 -18.10 13.36
C LEU A 128 -6.55 -18.55 13.59
N LEU A 129 -7.49 -17.99 12.84
CA LEU A 129 -8.91 -18.33 12.93
C LEU A 129 -9.15 -19.79 12.49
N SER A 130 -8.57 -20.23 11.37
CA SER A 130 -8.70 -21.62 10.91
C SER A 130 -8.19 -22.62 11.95
N ARG A 131 -7.05 -22.35 12.59
CA ARG A 131 -6.52 -23.21 13.67
C ARG A 131 -7.42 -23.23 14.89
N ALA A 132 -7.99 -22.08 15.27
CA ALA A 132 -8.92 -21.99 16.39
C ALA A 132 -10.18 -22.83 16.14
N LEU A 133 -10.73 -22.78 14.93
CA LEU A 133 -11.93 -23.51 14.55
C LEU A 133 -11.70 -25.02 14.35
N ALA A 134 -10.54 -25.43 13.84
CA ALA A 134 -10.21 -26.83 13.62
C ALA A 134 -9.99 -27.65 14.91
N GLY A 135 -9.83 -26.98 16.07
CA GLY A 135 -9.52 -27.63 17.35
C GLY A 135 -10.66 -28.45 17.98
N GLY A 136 -11.87 -28.41 17.43
CA GLY A 136 -13.01 -29.24 17.87
C GLY A 136 -13.58 -28.93 19.26
N GLY A 137 -13.13 -27.85 19.91
CA GLY A 137 -13.60 -27.40 21.21
C GLY A 137 -14.76 -26.40 21.15
N ASP A 138 -14.97 -25.65 22.24
CA ASP A 138 -15.94 -24.55 22.26
C ASP A 138 -15.56 -23.46 21.26
N VAL A 139 -16.33 -23.37 20.17
CA VAL A 139 -16.14 -22.41 19.08
C VAL A 139 -16.17 -20.97 19.60
N ARG A 140 -17.06 -20.65 20.55
CA ARG A 140 -17.20 -19.28 21.05
C ARG A 140 -15.96 -18.87 21.84
N ALA A 141 -15.43 -19.77 22.67
CA ALA A 141 -14.17 -19.54 23.37
C ALA A 141 -12.98 -19.42 22.41
N ALA A 142 -12.94 -20.24 21.35
CA ALA A 142 -11.88 -20.21 20.35
C ALA A 142 -11.88 -18.89 19.54
N VAL A 143 -13.06 -18.41 19.13
CA VAL A 143 -13.21 -17.11 18.46
C VAL A 143 -12.83 -15.96 19.40
N ALA A 144 -13.22 -16.02 20.68
CA ALA A 144 -12.84 -15.00 21.66
C ALA A 144 -11.31 -14.91 21.85
N ASP A 145 -10.62 -16.05 21.81
CA ASP A 145 -9.15 -16.09 21.83
C ASP A 145 -8.53 -15.46 20.58
N TYR A 146 -9.05 -15.84 19.42
CA TYR A 146 -8.66 -15.27 18.13
C TYR A 146 -8.82 -13.74 18.14
N GLU A 147 -10.00 -13.23 18.47
CA GLU A 147 -10.32 -11.80 18.47
C GLU A 147 -9.39 -11.02 19.40
N ARG A 148 -9.09 -11.56 20.59
CA ARG A 148 -8.17 -10.93 21.54
C ARG A 148 -6.77 -10.77 20.93
N ARG A 149 -6.23 -11.84 20.35
CA ARG A 149 -4.89 -11.83 19.74
C ARG A 149 -4.86 -10.95 18.50
N MET A 150 -5.87 -11.09 17.65
CA MET A 150 -6.06 -10.33 16.42
C MET A 150 -6.05 -8.82 16.67
N ARG A 151 -6.85 -8.32 17.62
CA ARG A 151 -6.84 -6.89 18.00
C ARG A 151 -5.45 -6.41 18.44
N GLU A 152 -4.72 -7.23 19.19
CA GLU A 152 -3.41 -6.85 19.74
C GLU A 152 -2.34 -6.66 18.66
N TYR A 153 -2.21 -7.58 17.72
CA TYR A 153 -1.23 -7.45 16.63
C TYR A 153 -1.75 -6.59 15.48
N GLY A 154 -3.04 -6.69 15.14
CA GLY A 154 -3.67 -5.97 14.05
C GLY A 154 -3.63 -4.46 14.28
N TYR A 155 -4.08 -3.97 15.44
CA TYR A 155 -4.04 -2.53 15.72
C TYR A 155 -2.63 -1.99 15.97
N ARG A 156 -1.69 -2.83 16.38
CA ARG A 156 -0.27 -2.46 16.41
C ARG A 156 0.27 -2.23 14.99
N ALA A 157 -0.12 -3.09 14.05
CA ALA A 157 0.22 -2.97 12.64
C ALA A 157 -0.45 -1.73 12.01
N VAL A 158 -1.74 -1.46 12.28
CA VAL A 158 -2.43 -0.22 11.87
C VAL A 158 -1.65 1.02 12.30
N ARG A 159 -1.35 1.14 13.60
CA ARG A 159 -0.60 2.29 14.14
C ARG A 159 0.79 2.43 13.52
N ALA A 160 1.46 1.32 13.26
CA ALA A 160 2.77 1.35 12.61
C ALA A 160 2.69 1.81 11.16
N SER A 161 1.68 1.36 10.41
CA SER A 161 1.42 1.78 9.03
C SER A 161 1.09 3.27 8.95
N ALA A 162 0.23 3.78 9.84
CA ALA A 162 -0.09 5.20 9.94
C ALA A 162 1.17 6.07 10.18
N ARG A 163 2.06 5.67 11.11
CA ARG A 163 3.33 6.37 11.34
C ARG A 163 4.25 6.36 10.12
N SER A 164 4.27 5.26 9.37
CA SER A 164 5.04 5.19 8.11
C SER A 164 4.45 6.11 7.04
N ALA A 165 3.13 6.18 6.93
CA ALA A 165 2.43 7.13 6.06
C ALA A 165 2.81 8.57 6.41
N ASP A 166 2.75 8.93 7.69
CA ASP A 166 3.12 10.25 8.18
C ASP A 166 4.57 10.60 7.82
N ARG A 167 5.51 9.67 7.99
CA ARG A 167 6.92 9.88 7.61
C ARG A 167 7.09 10.03 6.10
N PHE A 168 6.36 9.25 5.31
CA PHE A 168 6.42 9.31 3.85
C PHE A 168 5.98 10.68 3.32
N VAL A 169 4.89 11.24 3.87
CA VAL A 169 4.36 12.55 3.46
C VAL A 169 4.91 13.74 4.26
N THR A 170 5.75 13.49 5.28
CA THR A 170 6.40 14.54 6.07
C THR A 170 7.79 14.79 5.55
N GLU A 171 7.92 15.83 4.73
CA GLU A 171 9.21 16.34 4.34
C GLU A 171 9.73 17.33 5.38
N SER A 172 10.44 16.84 6.40
CA SER A 172 11.28 17.74 7.20
C SER A 172 12.27 18.45 6.25
N ARG A 173 12.19 19.78 6.16
CA ARG A 173 13.11 20.59 5.34
C ARG A 173 14.57 20.33 5.69
N PHE A 174 14.84 20.07 6.97
CA PHE A 174 16.14 19.66 7.49
C PHE A 174 16.58 18.32 6.91
N HIS A 175 15.68 17.33 6.87
CA HIS A 175 16.00 16.02 6.34
C HIS A 175 16.28 16.07 4.84
N ARG A 176 15.51 16.85 4.07
CA ARG A 176 15.79 17.12 2.63
C ARG A 176 17.16 17.77 2.40
N GLY A 177 17.55 18.71 3.26
CA GLY A 177 18.88 19.31 3.22
C GLY A 177 19.99 18.29 3.44
N LEU A 178 19.81 17.41 4.42
CA LEU A 178 20.73 16.30 4.73
C LEU A 178 20.81 15.27 3.60
N THR A 179 19.69 14.82 3.03
CA THR A 179 19.72 13.86 1.91
C THR A 179 20.33 14.48 0.66
N ARG A 180 19.99 15.73 0.32
CA ARG A 180 20.62 16.45 -0.81
C ARG A 180 22.11 16.63 -0.61
N GLY A 181 22.53 17.01 0.60
CA GLY A 181 23.95 17.13 0.97
C GLY A 181 24.69 15.79 0.86
N GLY A 182 24.07 14.69 1.32
CA GLY A 182 24.61 13.34 1.22
C GLY A 182 24.81 12.88 -0.23
N PHE A 183 23.80 13.03 -1.09
CA PHE A 183 23.92 12.67 -2.51
C PHE A 183 24.93 13.55 -3.26
N ALA A 184 24.98 14.86 -2.97
CA ALA A 184 25.96 15.76 -3.56
C ALA A 184 27.40 15.41 -3.15
N ALA A 185 27.61 15.00 -1.90
CA ALA A 185 28.91 14.51 -1.43
C ALA A 185 29.27 13.17 -2.09
N MET A 186 28.30 12.26 -2.22
CA MET A 186 28.50 10.94 -2.85
C MET A 186 28.82 11.06 -4.34
N GLY A 187 28.23 12.04 -5.05
CA GLY A 187 28.56 12.36 -6.44
C GLY A 187 29.95 12.98 -6.65
N ARG A 188 30.60 13.49 -5.59
CA ARG A 188 31.97 14.04 -5.62
C ARG A 188 33.05 13.00 -5.31
N VAL A 189 32.68 11.87 -4.72
CA VAL A 189 33.60 10.78 -4.40
C VAL A 189 33.55 9.73 -5.52
N SER A 190 34.38 9.91 -6.55
CA SER A 190 34.50 9.01 -7.70
C SER A 190 34.93 7.58 -7.33
N GLU A 191 35.48 7.39 -6.13
CA GLU A 191 35.92 6.09 -5.58
C GLU A 191 34.77 5.17 -5.16
N LEU A 192 33.63 5.71 -4.72
CA LEU A 192 32.47 4.90 -4.31
C LEU A 192 31.71 4.35 -5.52
N ARG A 193 31.76 5.04 -6.66
CA ARG A 193 31.18 4.57 -7.94
C ARG A 193 31.92 3.34 -8.48
N ARG A 194 33.22 3.21 -8.20
CA ARG A 194 34.05 2.06 -8.63
C ARG A 194 33.87 0.80 -7.77
N ARG A 195 33.40 0.91 -6.52
CA ARG A 195 33.14 -0.26 -5.65
C ARG A 195 31.75 -0.88 -5.83
N PHE A 196 30.79 -0.15 -6.39
CA PHE A 196 29.43 -0.67 -6.65
C PHE A 196 29.24 -1.26 -8.06
N ALA A 197 29.99 -0.77 -9.05
CA ALA A 197 30.06 -1.41 -10.36
C ALA A 197 31.10 -2.54 -10.29
N GLY A 198 30.72 -3.68 -9.73
CA GLY A 198 31.56 -4.87 -9.74
C GLY A 198 31.84 -5.31 -11.18
N THR A 199 33.04 -5.03 -11.67
CA THR A 199 33.61 -5.69 -12.85
C THR A 199 34.77 -6.56 -12.37
N PRO A 200 34.74 -7.89 -12.61
CA PRO A 200 35.93 -8.72 -12.50
C PRO A 200 36.94 -8.25 -13.55
N GLY A 201 38.21 -8.18 -13.17
CA GLY A 201 39.34 -7.95 -14.08
C GLY A 201 39.70 -9.19 -14.89
#